data_AF-A0AA40SXM5-F1
#
_entry.id   AF-A0AA40SXM5-F1
#
_cell.length_a   1.000
_cell.length_b   1.000
_cell.length_c   1.000
_cell.angle_alpha   90.00
_cell.angle_beta   90.00
_cell.angle_gamma   90.00
#
_symmetry.space_group_name_H-M   'P 1'
#
loop_
_entity.id
_entity.type
_entity.pdbx_description
1 polymer ?
#
loop_
_entity_poly.entity_id
_entity_poly.type
_entity_poly.pdbx_seq_one_letter_code
_entity_poly.pdbx_strand_id
1 'polypeptide(L)'
;MIKFRYICLTVATAAIVSLSGCNSTPTAENPSAPAANANPQATEAVSQNHSGHGGKAININTAILSQLDKFEAKLGIPALSNKIQANRPYASPEALVTKKVITQEQFDQIKDQVTIQEVVLTGEAKDVDYMTKLGLMKGHLFVAQELLDQNQPKQAEPHIGHPVEEIYVDVEDQLNDRKVKEFKTTLVSLQDLVKSKPKDAKVKADFTSSMQAVDSAIAALPAEQRSKPGFVLQTINGLLDAANSEYGAAIADGKVAAPIEYQDSRGFVLYADELYKGVSSQVAQQNPEAHKAIETSMAELIKVWPSAIPPSKAVKTPNDVTKLVTTIEQNSQKVIDSTTQAQQ
;
A
#
# COMPACT_ATOMS: atom_id res chain seq x y z
N MET A 1 -21.31 7.19 -66.92
CA MET A 1 -21.03 8.61 -66.68
C MET A 1 -19.63 8.73 -66.04
N ILE A 2 -18.67 9.21 -66.84
CA ILE A 2 -17.48 10.06 -66.50
C ILE A 2 -16.82 9.78 -65.12
N LYS A 3 -15.82 8.89 -64.99
CA LYS A 3 -14.34 9.08 -65.09
C LYS A 3 -13.76 10.33 -64.42
N PHE A 4 -12.88 10.15 -63.42
CA PHE A 4 -11.58 10.85 -63.36
C PHE A 4 -10.52 10.02 -62.62
N ARG A 5 -9.37 9.85 -63.29
CA ARG A 5 -8.07 9.32 -62.85
C ARG A 5 -7.10 10.51 -62.83
N TYR A 6 -6.14 10.56 -61.88
CA TYR A 6 -4.75 11.06 -62.00
C TYR A 6 -4.01 10.58 -60.71
N ILE A 7 -2.89 9.85 -60.66
CA ILE A 7 -1.59 9.80 -61.34
C ILE A 7 -0.62 10.94 -60.94
N CYS A 8 0.40 10.53 -60.16
CA CYS A 8 1.81 10.97 -60.01
C CYS A 8 2.18 12.42 -59.60
N LEU A 9 3.03 12.56 -58.57
CA LEU A 9 4.48 12.83 -58.75
C LEU A 9 5.27 12.73 -57.42
N THR A 10 6.37 12.00 -57.48
CA THR A 10 7.49 11.96 -56.52
C THR A 10 8.44 13.13 -56.72
N VAL A 11 8.98 13.74 -55.65
CA VAL A 11 10.28 14.43 -55.67
C VAL A 11 11.02 14.11 -54.36
N ALA A 12 12.14 13.40 -54.51
CA ALA A 12 13.18 13.26 -53.51
C ALA A 12 14.22 14.37 -53.74
N THR A 13 14.66 15.02 -52.66
CA THR A 13 15.87 15.85 -52.69
C THR A 13 16.68 15.58 -51.45
N ALA A 14 17.75 14.82 -51.65
CA ALA A 14 18.90 14.73 -50.78
C ALA A 14 19.82 15.93 -51.07
N ALA A 15 20.31 16.61 -50.03
CA ALA A 15 21.47 17.48 -50.12
C ALA A 15 22.37 17.18 -48.92
N ILE A 16 23.46 16.47 -49.21
CA ILE A 16 24.59 16.26 -48.32
C ILE A 16 25.53 17.44 -48.53
N VAL A 17 25.86 18.17 -47.46
CA VAL A 17 27.07 19.00 -47.40
C VAL A 17 27.79 18.63 -46.11
N SER A 18 28.88 17.90 -46.28
CA SER A 18 29.93 17.74 -45.28
C SER A 18 30.88 18.93 -45.38
N LEU A 19 31.36 19.46 -44.24
CA LEU A 19 32.78 19.71 -44.01
C LEU A 19 33.04 20.09 -42.53
N SER A 20 34.19 19.62 -42.07
CA SER A 20 34.70 19.48 -40.72
C SER A 20 35.17 20.79 -40.06
N GLY A 21 35.29 20.78 -38.73
CA GLY A 21 36.44 21.42 -38.06
C GLY A 21 36.19 22.25 -36.78
N CYS A 22 36.70 21.72 -35.66
CA CYS A 22 37.34 22.40 -34.52
C CYS A 22 36.52 23.23 -33.51
N ASN A 23 36.27 22.60 -32.36
CA ASN A 23 36.65 23.00 -30.99
C ASN A 23 36.74 24.49 -30.63
N SER A 24 35.90 24.96 -29.69
CA SER A 24 36.24 25.82 -28.53
C SER A 24 34.98 26.19 -27.75
N THR A 25 34.95 25.87 -26.46
CA THR A 25 33.96 26.34 -25.48
C THR A 25 34.02 27.87 -25.34
N PRO A 26 32.87 28.53 -25.16
CA PRO A 26 32.81 29.59 -24.15
C PRO A 26 31.59 29.44 -23.25
N THR A 27 31.87 29.53 -21.95
CA THR A 27 30.93 29.79 -20.86
C THR A 27 30.09 31.02 -21.16
N ALA A 28 28.77 30.95 -20.99
CA ALA A 28 27.92 32.12 -20.80
C ALA A 28 26.63 31.74 -20.06
N GLU A 29 26.24 32.65 -19.19
CA GLU A 29 25.33 32.53 -18.06
C GLU A 29 23.84 32.44 -18.43
N ASN A 30 23.08 31.98 -17.43
CA ASN A 30 21.63 31.89 -17.34
C ASN A 30 20.90 33.20 -17.73
N PRO A 31 19.64 33.09 -18.19
CA PRO A 31 18.58 33.83 -17.52
C PRO A 31 17.47 32.91 -17.03
N SER A 32 17.20 33.03 -15.73
CA SER A 32 16.19 32.34 -14.94
C SER A 32 14.79 32.40 -15.55
N ALA A 33 14.14 31.24 -15.64
CA ALA A 33 12.70 31.12 -15.87
C ALA A 33 11.90 31.40 -14.57
N PRO A 34 10.65 31.86 -14.64
CA PRO A 34 9.90 32.35 -13.49
C PRO A 34 9.55 31.23 -12.51
N ALA A 35 9.74 31.51 -11.22
CA ALA A 35 9.38 30.64 -10.11
C ALA A 35 7.89 30.29 -10.14
N ALA A 36 7.59 28.99 -10.16
CA ALA A 36 6.29 28.48 -9.75
C ALA A 36 6.14 28.73 -8.23
N ASN A 37 5.05 29.39 -7.84
CA ASN A 37 4.65 29.54 -6.44
C ASN A 37 4.41 28.15 -5.83
N ALA A 38 5.42 27.62 -5.14
CA ALA A 38 5.24 26.52 -4.20
C ALA A 38 4.77 27.14 -2.87
N ASN A 39 3.52 26.85 -2.52
CA ASN A 39 2.97 27.14 -1.20
C ASN A 39 3.77 26.32 -0.16
N PRO A 40 4.32 26.91 0.91
CA PRO A 40 5.09 26.15 1.89
C PRO A 40 4.15 25.23 2.68
N GLN A 41 4.21 23.93 2.38
CA GLN A 41 3.57 22.88 3.15
C GLN A 41 4.32 22.78 4.49
N ALA A 42 3.60 22.94 5.60
CA ALA A 42 4.17 22.88 6.94
C ALA A 42 4.64 21.43 7.21
N THR A 43 5.95 21.22 7.21
CA THR A 43 6.61 19.95 7.51
C THR A 43 7.08 19.94 8.97
N GLU A 44 6.64 18.96 9.75
CA GLU A 44 7.25 18.62 11.04
C GLU A 44 8.04 17.31 10.92
N ALA A 45 9.31 17.34 11.30
CA ALA A 45 10.14 16.14 11.40
C ALA A 45 9.97 15.53 12.80
N VAL A 46 9.50 14.28 12.87
CA VAL A 46 9.39 13.55 14.15
C VAL A 46 10.48 12.47 14.19
N SER A 47 11.47 12.66 15.07
CA SER A 47 12.24 11.55 15.66
C SER A 47 11.49 11.02 16.88
N GLN A 48 11.47 9.69 17.02
CA GLN A 48 10.66 8.94 17.98
C GLN A 48 10.54 9.58 19.37
N ASN A 49 9.30 9.86 19.78
CA ASN A 49 8.90 9.96 21.18
C ASN A 49 7.48 9.40 21.29
N HIS A 50 7.36 8.14 21.74
CA HIS A 50 6.08 7.47 21.91
C HIS A 50 5.54 7.69 23.33
N SER A 51 4.60 8.62 23.46
CA SER A 51 3.61 8.61 24.54
C SER A 51 2.31 9.20 24.01
N GLY A 52 1.24 8.39 23.97
CA GLY A 52 -0.11 8.86 23.66
C GLY A 52 -0.93 7.89 22.84
N HIS A 53 -1.86 7.20 23.51
CA HIS A 53 -3.01 6.54 22.91
C HIS A 53 -3.89 7.56 22.16
N GLY A 54 -3.72 7.63 20.84
CA GLY A 54 -4.57 8.35 19.91
C GLY A 54 -4.06 8.07 18.51
N GLY A 55 -4.87 7.41 17.67
CA GLY A 55 -4.46 7.11 16.28
C GLY A 55 -3.95 8.37 15.60
N LYS A 56 -2.77 8.30 14.99
CA LYS A 56 -2.21 9.44 14.24
C LYS A 56 -3.22 9.91 13.19
N ALA A 57 -3.41 11.23 13.07
CA ALA A 57 -4.24 11.80 12.02
C ALA A 57 -3.79 11.31 10.64
N ILE A 58 -4.75 10.97 9.78
CA ILE A 58 -4.53 10.42 8.44
C ILE A 58 -4.39 11.57 7.46
N ASN A 59 -3.29 11.57 6.72
CA ASN A 59 -3.07 12.57 5.69
C ASN A 59 -3.89 12.24 4.43
N ILE A 60 -4.93 13.03 4.14
CA ILE A 60 -5.84 12.76 3.02
C ILE A 60 -5.21 12.89 1.63
N ASN A 61 -4.01 13.48 1.53
CA ASN A 61 -3.25 13.58 0.29
C ASN A 61 -2.35 12.37 0.02
N THR A 62 -1.91 11.65 1.05
CA THR A 62 -0.84 10.65 0.93
C THR A 62 -1.17 9.30 1.60
N ALA A 63 -2.35 9.16 2.19
CA ALA A 63 -2.77 7.90 2.79
C ALA A 63 -3.15 6.87 1.70
N ILE A 64 -2.88 5.59 1.96
CA ILE A 64 -3.38 4.49 1.12
C ILE A 64 -4.90 4.29 1.35
N LEU A 65 -5.60 3.59 0.45
CA LEU A 65 -7.06 3.42 0.58
C LEU A 65 -7.46 2.74 1.89
N SER A 66 -6.78 1.67 2.30
CA SER A 66 -7.04 0.98 3.58
C SER A 66 -6.94 1.88 4.82
N GLN A 67 -6.14 2.95 4.76
CA GLN A 67 -6.11 3.97 5.81
C GLN A 67 -7.32 4.91 5.71
N LEU A 68 -7.70 5.30 4.50
CA LEU A 68 -8.88 6.12 4.24
C LEU A 68 -10.20 5.39 4.53
N ASP A 69 -10.24 4.06 4.44
CA ASP A 69 -11.42 3.25 4.75
C ASP A 69 -11.84 3.37 6.21
N LYS A 70 -10.96 3.84 7.10
CA LYS A 70 -11.34 4.20 8.46
C LYS A 70 -12.36 5.33 8.49
N PHE A 71 -12.29 6.27 7.55
CA PHE A 71 -13.30 7.31 7.41
C PHE A 71 -14.60 6.76 6.82
N GLU A 72 -14.50 5.86 5.84
CA GLU A 72 -15.65 5.16 5.26
C GLU A 72 -16.43 4.41 6.33
N ALA A 73 -15.75 3.56 7.11
CA ALA A 73 -16.33 2.78 8.18
C ALA A 73 -16.95 3.67 9.27
N LYS A 74 -16.26 4.75 9.66
CA LYS A 74 -16.74 5.67 10.69
C LYS A 74 -17.97 6.48 10.25
N LEU A 75 -18.04 6.86 8.97
CA LEU A 75 -19.12 7.69 8.44
C LEU A 75 -20.25 6.89 7.77
N GLY A 76 -20.03 5.59 7.51
CA GLY A 76 -20.95 4.73 6.77
C GLY A 76 -21.17 5.19 5.32
N ILE A 77 -20.14 5.72 4.67
CA ILE A 77 -20.23 6.25 3.28
C ILE A 77 -19.50 5.29 2.33
N PRO A 78 -20.23 4.55 1.48
CA PRO A 78 -19.61 3.61 0.55
C PRO A 78 -18.63 4.29 -0.41
N ALA A 79 -17.49 3.66 -0.65
CA ALA A 79 -16.41 4.09 -1.55
C ALA A 79 -15.89 5.52 -1.25
N LEU A 80 -15.90 5.93 0.02
CA LEU A 80 -15.39 7.23 0.43
C LEU A 80 -13.88 7.32 0.24
N SER A 81 -13.13 6.25 0.50
CA SER A 81 -11.67 6.21 0.30
C SER A 81 -11.28 6.53 -1.14
N ASN A 82 -11.91 5.84 -2.09
CA ASN A 82 -11.80 6.10 -3.53
C ASN A 82 -12.16 7.55 -3.90
N LYS A 83 -13.26 8.08 -3.34
CA LYS A 83 -13.68 9.47 -3.58
C LYS A 83 -12.68 10.47 -3.03
N ILE A 84 -12.08 10.19 -1.86
CA ILE A 84 -11.03 11.01 -1.28
C ILE A 84 -9.82 11.02 -2.20
N GLN A 85 -9.33 9.84 -2.60
CA GLN A 85 -8.16 9.69 -3.46
C GLN A 85 -8.35 10.39 -4.82
N ALA A 86 -9.49 10.20 -5.48
CA ALA A 86 -9.79 10.80 -6.79
C ALA A 86 -9.85 12.34 -6.79
N ASN A 87 -10.05 12.96 -5.61
CA ASN A 87 -10.16 14.41 -5.47
C ASN A 87 -8.89 15.06 -4.89
N ARG A 88 -7.78 14.33 -4.78
CA ARG A 88 -6.47 14.89 -4.43
C ARG A 88 -5.96 15.88 -5.49
N PRO A 89 -5.14 16.88 -5.12
CA PRO A 89 -4.72 17.23 -3.76
C PRO A 89 -5.71 18.16 -3.05
N TYR A 90 -5.75 18.08 -1.71
CA TYR A 90 -6.51 18.94 -0.80
C TYR A 90 -5.59 20.02 -0.22
N ALA A 91 -6.05 21.28 -0.24
CA ALA A 91 -5.33 22.42 0.32
C ALA A 91 -5.53 22.60 1.84
N SER A 92 -6.55 21.96 2.42
CA SER A 92 -6.80 21.88 3.86
C SER A 92 -7.76 20.70 4.16
N PRO A 93 -7.89 20.25 5.42
CA PRO A 93 -8.90 19.24 5.79
C PRO A 93 -10.34 19.61 5.36
N GLU A 94 -10.72 20.88 5.51
CA GLU A 94 -12.05 21.41 5.14
C GLU A 94 -12.31 21.32 3.64
N ALA A 95 -11.27 21.14 2.82
CA ALA A 95 -11.43 20.93 1.39
C ALA A 95 -12.20 19.63 1.06
N LEU A 96 -12.30 18.67 1.99
CA LEU A 96 -13.22 17.54 1.88
C LEU A 96 -14.69 18.00 1.74
N VAL A 97 -15.08 19.05 2.44
CA VAL A 97 -16.44 19.62 2.38
C VAL A 97 -16.60 20.47 1.12
N THR A 98 -15.65 21.36 0.83
CA THR A 98 -15.77 22.29 -0.31
C THR A 98 -15.71 21.57 -1.65
N LYS A 99 -14.96 20.46 -1.75
CA LYS A 99 -14.97 19.55 -2.92
C LYS A 99 -16.16 18.59 -2.94
N LYS A 100 -17.09 18.69 -1.97
CA LYS A 100 -18.28 17.84 -1.84
C LYS A 100 -17.94 16.36 -1.75
N VAL A 101 -16.80 16.03 -1.12
CA VAL A 101 -16.40 14.66 -0.83
C VAL A 101 -17.28 14.12 0.30
N ILE A 102 -17.46 14.91 1.35
CA ILE A 102 -18.38 14.68 2.49
C ILE A 102 -19.17 15.95 2.85
N THR A 103 -20.20 15.84 3.67
CA THR A 103 -20.94 16.98 4.24
C THR A 103 -20.19 17.61 5.42
N GLN A 104 -20.60 18.81 5.85
CA GLN A 104 -20.04 19.45 7.05
C GLN A 104 -20.25 18.58 8.30
N GLU A 105 -21.45 18.03 8.48
CA GLU A 105 -21.78 17.15 9.61
C GLU A 105 -20.92 15.89 9.64
N GLN A 106 -20.60 15.32 8.47
CA GLN A 106 -19.70 14.19 8.36
C GLN A 106 -18.25 14.58 8.65
N PHE A 107 -17.80 15.73 8.14
CA PHE A 107 -16.46 16.24 8.44
C PHE A 107 -16.28 16.50 9.94
N ASP A 108 -17.28 17.06 10.62
CA ASP A 108 -17.23 17.34 12.06
C ASP A 108 -17.00 16.07 12.91
N GLN A 109 -17.40 14.89 12.40
CA GLN A 109 -17.16 13.60 13.06
C GLN A 109 -15.73 13.10 12.93
N ILE A 110 -15.00 13.48 11.87
CA ILE A 110 -13.65 12.98 11.55
C ILE A 110 -12.56 14.05 11.60
N LYS A 111 -12.89 15.33 11.80
CA LYS A 111 -11.94 16.45 11.68
C LYS A 111 -10.65 16.29 12.49
N ASP A 112 -10.72 15.69 13.68
CA ASP A 112 -9.54 15.47 14.54
C ASP A 112 -8.66 14.29 14.07
N GLN A 113 -9.13 13.53 13.08
CA GLN A 113 -8.44 12.40 12.46
C GLN A 113 -7.93 12.73 11.06
N VAL A 114 -8.23 13.91 10.52
CA VAL A 114 -7.85 14.33 9.17
C VAL A 114 -6.72 15.34 9.26
N THR A 115 -5.68 15.15 8.46
CA THR A 115 -4.63 16.15 8.27
C THR A 115 -4.24 16.28 6.79
N ILE A 116 -3.53 17.35 6.46
CA ILE A 116 -2.79 17.50 5.20
C ILE A 116 -1.28 17.66 5.45
N GLN A 117 -0.88 17.68 6.73
CA GLN A 117 0.50 17.85 7.12
C GLN A 117 1.29 16.62 6.73
N GLU A 118 2.38 16.85 6.00
CA GLU A 118 3.29 15.80 5.63
C GLU A 118 4.18 15.47 6.82
N VAL A 119 4.04 14.26 7.34
CA VAL A 119 4.94 13.73 8.35
C VAL A 119 6.11 13.12 7.60
N VAL A 120 7.24 13.82 7.57
CA VAL A 120 8.46 13.29 6.95
C VAL A 120 9.01 12.20 7.86
N LEU A 121 8.80 10.94 7.46
CA LEU A 121 9.35 9.80 8.18
C LEU A 121 10.86 9.71 7.95
N THR A 122 11.60 9.44 9.02
CA THR A 122 13.06 9.24 8.99
C THR A 122 13.45 7.99 9.77
N GLY A 123 14.65 7.46 9.51
CA GLY A 123 15.19 6.29 10.21
C GLY A 123 14.27 5.06 10.12
N GLU A 124 14.18 4.32 11.23
CA GLU A 124 13.41 3.06 11.29
C GLU A 124 11.93 3.26 10.98
N ALA A 125 11.34 4.40 11.35
CA ALA A 125 9.92 4.67 11.06
C ALA A 125 9.64 4.75 9.54
N LYS A 126 10.59 5.29 8.76
CA LYS A 126 10.52 5.28 7.29
C LYS A 126 10.62 3.86 6.74
N ASP A 127 11.53 3.06 7.30
CA ASP A 127 11.70 1.67 6.88
C ASP A 127 10.50 0.78 7.24
N VAL A 128 9.85 1.02 8.38
CA VAL A 128 8.61 0.33 8.77
C VAL A 128 7.49 0.70 7.80
N ASP A 129 7.29 1.98 7.47
CA ASP A 129 6.28 2.39 6.48
C ASP A 129 6.52 1.73 5.11
N TYR A 130 7.77 1.75 4.64
CA TYR A 130 8.20 1.06 3.43
C TYR A 130 7.88 -0.44 3.46
N MET A 131 8.28 -1.13 4.55
CA MET A 131 8.06 -2.56 4.71
C MET A 131 6.56 -2.91 4.81
N THR A 132 5.77 -2.11 5.53
CA THR A 132 4.32 -2.30 5.63
C THR A 132 3.67 -2.17 4.26
N LYS A 133 3.98 -1.12 3.49
CA LYS A 133 3.43 -0.95 2.13
C LYS A 133 3.78 -2.11 1.19
N LEU A 134 5.03 -2.55 1.19
CA LEU A 134 5.42 -3.74 0.41
C LEU A 134 4.78 -5.03 0.94
N GLY A 135 4.54 -5.12 2.25
CA GLY A 135 3.81 -6.22 2.88
C GLY A 135 2.34 -6.28 2.49
N LEU A 136 1.69 -5.13 2.30
CA LEU A 136 0.34 -5.05 1.75
C LEU A 136 0.32 -5.54 0.29
N MET A 137 1.28 -5.10 -0.53
CA MET A 137 1.43 -5.63 -1.91
C MET A 137 1.60 -7.16 -1.92
N LYS A 138 2.44 -7.70 -1.02
CA LYS A 138 2.62 -9.14 -0.80
C LYS A 138 1.31 -9.84 -0.46
N GLY A 139 0.54 -9.29 0.48
CA GLY A 139 -0.73 -9.84 0.91
C GLY A 139 -1.76 -9.92 -0.23
N HIS A 140 -1.92 -8.85 -1.02
CA HIS A 140 -2.82 -8.91 -2.17
C HIS A 140 -2.40 -9.99 -3.18
N LEU A 141 -1.11 -10.08 -3.49
CA LEU A 141 -0.61 -11.10 -4.43
C LEU A 141 -0.76 -12.52 -3.86
N PHE A 142 -0.65 -12.75 -2.55
CA PHE A 142 -0.94 -14.07 -1.98
C PHE A 142 -2.38 -14.51 -2.30
N VAL A 143 -3.33 -13.59 -2.21
CA VAL A 143 -4.74 -13.87 -2.46
C VAL A 143 -5.03 -13.98 -3.96
N ALA A 144 -4.40 -13.15 -4.78
CA ALA A 144 -4.46 -13.27 -6.24
C ALA A 144 -3.97 -14.65 -6.70
N GLN A 145 -2.85 -15.15 -6.16
CA GLN A 145 -2.33 -16.48 -6.47
C GLN A 145 -3.33 -17.57 -6.05
N GLU A 146 -3.87 -17.52 -4.83
CA GLU A 146 -4.87 -18.48 -4.36
C GLU A 146 -6.11 -18.51 -5.26
N LEU A 147 -6.60 -17.35 -5.68
CA LEU A 147 -7.75 -17.22 -6.56
C LEU A 147 -7.45 -17.72 -7.98
N LEU A 148 -6.26 -17.47 -8.52
CA LEU A 148 -5.83 -18.02 -9.81
C LEU A 148 -5.74 -19.55 -9.77
N ASP A 149 -5.20 -20.10 -8.68
CA ASP A 149 -5.12 -21.56 -8.46
C ASP A 149 -6.51 -22.19 -8.34
N GLN A 150 -7.49 -21.44 -7.84
CA GLN A 150 -8.91 -21.81 -7.81
C GLN A 150 -9.67 -21.49 -9.11
N ASN A 151 -8.98 -21.07 -10.17
CA ASN A 151 -9.55 -20.70 -11.47
C ASN A 151 -10.59 -19.56 -11.37
N GLN A 152 -10.31 -18.56 -10.53
CA GLN A 152 -11.13 -17.36 -10.27
C GLN A 152 -10.45 -16.06 -10.72
N PRO A 153 -10.04 -15.93 -12.00
CA PRO A 153 -9.24 -14.80 -12.47
C PRO A 153 -9.94 -13.43 -12.34
N LYS A 154 -11.27 -13.39 -12.42
CA LYS A 154 -12.03 -12.14 -12.23
C LYS A 154 -11.94 -11.60 -10.81
N GLN A 155 -11.76 -12.47 -9.83
CA GLN A 155 -11.56 -12.08 -8.44
C GLN A 155 -10.08 -11.81 -8.18
N ALA A 156 -9.17 -12.53 -8.84
CA ALA A 156 -7.72 -12.31 -8.69
C ALA A 156 -7.23 -10.97 -9.29
N GLU A 157 -7.83 -10.52 -10.40
CA GLU A 157 -7.42 -9.31 -11.11
C GLU A 157 -7.37 -8.05 -10.25
N PRO A 158 -8.41 -7.68 -9.47
CA PRO A 158 -8.34 -6.49 -8.62
C PRO A 158 -7.21 -6.57 -7.59
N HIS A 159 -6.93 -7.74 -7.04
CA HIS A 159 -5.80 -7.95 -6.10
C HIS A 159 -4.43 -7.74 -6.73
N ILE A 160 -4.32 -7.84 -8.06
CA ILE A 160 -3.08 -7.46 -8.77
C ILE A 160 -3.07 -5.94 -9.04
N GLY A 161 -4.26 -5.34 -9.22
CA GLY A 161 -4.47 -3.92 -9.45
C GLY A 161 -4.25 -3.03 -8.21
N HIS A 162 -4.77 -3.41 -7.04
CA HIS A 162 -4.64 -2.60 -5.80
C HIS A 162 -3.18 -2.23 -5.47
N PRO A 163 -2.18 -3.14 -5.55
CA PRO A 163 -0.78 -2.78 -5.43
C PRO A 163 -0.32 -1.64 -6.36
N VAL A 164 -0.82 -1.58 -7.59
CA VAL A 164 -0.47 -0.57 -8.60
C VAL A 164 -1.19 0.74 -8.35
N GLU A 165 -2.50 0.67 -8.13
CA GLU A 165 -3.42 1.81 -8.12
C GLU A 165 -3.36 2.57 -6.79
N GLU A 166 -3.05 1.86 -5.70
CA GLU A 166 -3.19 2.41 -4.35
C GLU A 166 -1.87 2.51 -3.60
N ILE A 167 -0.94 1.57 -3.81
CA ILE A 167 0.25 1.45 -2.96
C ILE A 167 1.52 1.90 -3.69
N TYR A 168 1.66 1.62 -4.99
CA TYR A 168 2.91 1.87 -5.71
C TYR A 168 3.32 3.34 -5.68
N VAL A 169 2.35 4.24 -5.91
CA VAL A 169 2.58 5.69 -5.92
C VAL A 169 3.12 6.16 -4.57
N ASP A 170 2.65 5.57 -3.47
CA ASP A 170 3.03 5.96 -2.11
C ASP A 170 4.38 5.38 -1.63
N VAL A 171 4.99 4.49 -2.41
CA VAL A 171 6.30 3.88 -2.12
C VAL A 171 7.36 4.22 -3.17
N GLU A 172 6.99 4.82 -4.30
CA GLU A 172 7.86 5.11 -5.44
C GLU A 172 9.12 5.91 -5.06
N ASP A 173 8.97 6.98 -4.29
CA ASP A 173 10.11 7.77 -3.83
C ASP A 173 11.06 6.95 -2.94
N GLN A 174 10.51 6.08 -2.09
CA GLN A 174 11.30 5.22 -1.21
C GLN A 174 12.02 4.10 -1.97
N LEU A 175 11.42 3.60 -3.06
CA LEU A 175 12.05 2.68 -4.02
C LEU A 175 13.23 3.35 -4.72
N ASN A 176 13.04 4.58 -5.19
CA ASN A 176 14.08 5.38 -5.86
C ASN A 176 15.24 5.68 -4.91
N ASP A 177 14.96 6.11 -3.67
CA ASP A 177 15.97 6.34 -2.62
C ASP A 177 16.82 5.10 -2.36
N ARG A 178 16.21 3.92 -2.41
CA ARG A 178 16.86 2.61 -2.21
C ARG A 178 17.45 2.02 -3.49
N LYS A 179 17.35 2.72 -4.62
CA LYS A 179 17.81 2.26 -5.94
C LYS A 179 17.21 0.93 -6.35
N VAL A 180 15.97 0.66 -5.91
CA VAL A 180 15.20 -0.52 -6.34
C VAL A 180 14.76 -0.30 -7.78
N LYS A 181 14.90 -1.32 -8.61
CA LYS A 181 14.40 -1.28 -9.99
C LYS A 181 12.88 -1.13 -9.98
N GLU A 182 12.34 -0.29 -10.85
CA GLU A 182 10.88 -0.19 -11.02
C GLU A 182 10.27 -1.56 -11.34
N PHE A 183 9.09 -1.80 -10.80
CA PHE A 183 8.32 -3.01 -11.04
C PHE A 183 6.83 -2.74 -11.25
N LYS A 184 6.44 -1.48 -11.42
CA LYS A 184 5.07 -1.09 -11.74
C LYS A 184 4.66 -1.68 -13.07
N THR A 185 5.55 -1.64 -14.06
CA THR A 185 5.30 -2.21 -15.39
C THR A 185 5.03 -3.71 -15.31
N THR A 186 5.75 -4.42 -14.44
CA THR A 186 5.58 -5.87 -14.23
C THR A 186 4.18 -6.18 -13.67
N LEU A 187 3.73 -5.44 -12.65
CA LEU A 187 2.41 -5.59 -12.06
C LEU A 187 1.28 -5.25 -13.03
N VAL A 188 1.39 -4.13 -13.77
CA VAL A 188 0.41 -3.73 -14.79
C VAL A 188 0.31 -4.79 -15.88
N SER A 189 1.44 -5.31 -16.36
CA SER A 189 1.46 -6.35 -17.39
C SER A 189 0.76 -7.63 -16.92
N LEU A 190 0.99 -8.02 -15.66
CA LEU A 190 0.31 -9.17 -15.05
C LEU A 190 -1.19 -8.94 -14.93
N GLN A 191 -1.62 -7.76 -14.44
CA GLN A 191 -3.03 -7.40 -14.32
C GLN A 191 -3.72 -7.49 -15.69
N ASP A 192 -3.15 -6.85 -16.71
CA ASP A 192 -3.67 -6.86 -18.08
C ASP A 192 -3.75 -8.28 -18.66
N LEU A 193 -2.74 -9.13 -18.37
CA LEU A 193 -2.72 -10.50 -18.83
C LEU A 193 -3.80 -11.35 -18.14
N VAL A 194 -3.97 -11.23 -16.82
CA VAL A 194 -5.02 -11.93 -16.07
C VAL A 194 -6.40 -11.47 -16.53
N LYS A 195 -6.58 -10.18 -16.80
CA LYS A 195 -7.83 -9.59 -17.29
C LYS A 195 -8.21 -10.08 -18.68
N SER A 196 -7.24 -10.10 -19.60
CA SER A 196 -7.50 -10.35 -21.03
C SER A 196 -7.36 -11.82 -21.43
N LYS A 197 -6.39 -12.55 -20.85
CA LYS A 197 -6.04 -13.93 -21.19
C LYS A 197 -5.63 -14.73 -19.94
N PRO A 198 -6.55 -14.95 -18.98
CA PRO A 198 -6.22 -15.58 -17.70
C PRO A 198 -5.69 -17.03 -17.78
N LYS A 199 -5.84 -17.68 -18.93
CA LYS A 199 -5.33 -19.05 -19.18
C LYS A 199 -4.05 -19.08 -20.00
N ASP A 200 -3.46 -17.92 -20.32
CA ASP A 200 -2.18 -17.85 -21.01
C ASP A 200 -1.09 -18.46 -20.11
N ALA A 201 -0.22 -19.28 -20.69
CA ALA A 201 0.87 -19.92 -19.95
C ALA A 201 1.83 -18.91 -19.30
N LYS A 202 1.87 -17.66 -19.80
CA LYS A 202 2.67 -16.58 -19.21
C LYS A 202 2.16 -16.10 -17.86
N VAL A 203 0.87 -16.28 -17.52
CA VAL A 203 0.30 -15.79 -16.25
C VAL A 203 1.13 -16.24 -15.07
N LYS A 204 1.52 -17.52 -15.01
CA LYS A 204 2.34 -18.04 -13.91
C LYS A 204 3.74 -17.42 -13.85
N ALA A 205 4.36 -17.19 -15.01
CA ALA A 205 5.70 -16.59 -15.08
C ALA A 205 5.69 -15.11 -14.69
N ASP A 206 4.70 -14.36 -15.18
CA ASP A 206 4.51 -12.94 -14.88
C ASP A 206 4.11 -12.75 -13.41
N PHE A 207 3.33 -13.69 -12.86
CA PHE A 207 3.00 -13.72 -11.43
C PHE A 207 4.25 -13.94 -10.58
N THR A 208 5.05 -14.95 -10.92
CA THR A 208 6.32 -15.24 -10.23
C THR A 208 7.26 -14.03 -10.30
N SER A 209 7.35 -13.37 -11.45
CA SER A 209 8.19 -12.18 -11.65
C SER A 209 7.71 -11.00 -10.83
N SER A 210 6.40 -10.79 -10.75
CA SER A 210 5.79 -9.73 -9.91
C SER A 210 6.08 -9.96 -8.44
N MET A 211 5.95 -11.21 -7.98
CA MET A 211 6.26 -11.57 -6.59
C MET A 211 7.73 -11.38 -6.26
N GLN A 212 8.63 -11.83 -7.14
CA GLN A 212 10.07 -11.63 -7.01
C GLN A 212 10.47 -10.15 -6.99
N ALA A 213 9.74 -9.29 -7.72
CA ALA A 213 10.02 -7.87 -7.73
C ALA A 213 9.67 -7.21 -6.39
N VAL A 214 8.55 -7.57 -5.77
CA VAL A 214 8.20 -7.12 -4.41
C VAL A 214 9.20 -7.68 -3.39
N ASP A 215 9.61 -8.94 -3.51
CA ASP A 215 10.66 -9.54 -2.66
C ASP A 215 11.99 -8.80 -2.77
N SER A 216 12.38 -8.42 -3.99
CA SER A 216 13.61 -7.67 -4.23
C SER A 216 13.54 -6.26 -3.62
N ALA A 217 12.37 -5.63 -3.68
CA ALA A 217 12.12 -4.35 -3.03
C ALA A 217 12.22 -4.46 -1.51
N ILE A 218 11.65 -5.52 -0.91
CA ILE A 218 11.80 -5.82 0.53
C ILE A 218 13.26 -6.06 0.89
N ALA A 219 13.99 -6.80 0.06
CA ALA A 219 15.40 -7.13 0.28
C ALA A 219 16.35 -5.92 0.21
N ALA A 220 15.88 -4.76 -0.27
CA ALA A 220 16.63 -3.50 -0.18
C ALA A 220 16.78 -3.00 1.27
N LEU A 221 15.94 -3.48 2.20
CA LEU A 221 16.16 -3.32 3.63
C LEU A 221 17.19 -4.34 4.14
N PRO A 222 18.12 -3.94 5.03
CA PRO A 222 19.11 -4.84 5.62
C PRO A 222 18.48 -6.10 6.23
N ALA A 223 19.10 -7.25 6.01
CA ALA A 223 18.59 -8.53 6.51
C ALA A 223 18.50 -8.55 8.03
N GLU A 224 19.48 -7.95 8.71
CA GLU A 224 19.53 -7.83 10.16
C GLU A 224 18.32 -7.06 10.67
N GLN A 225 17.94 -5.96 10.00
CA GLN A 225 16.77 -5.17 10.36
C GLN A 225 15.46 -5.94 10.13
N ARG A 226 15.32 -6.60 8.98
CA ARG A 226 14.14 -7.42 8.66
C ARG A 226 13.96 -8.63 9.58
N SER A 227 15.00 -9.01 10.32
CA SER A 227 14.95 -10.08 11.33
C SER A 227 14.81 -9.58 12.79
N LYS A 228 14.73 -8.26 13.02
CA LYS A 228 14.58 -7.72 14.38
C LYS A 228 13.12 -7.83 14.83
N PRO A 229 12.84 -8.43 16.00
CA PRO A 229 11.48 -8.54 16.52
C PRO A 229 10.72 -7.21 16.55
N GLY A 230 11.32 -6.13 17.07
CA GLY A 230 10.68 -4.82 17.14
C GLY A 230 10.23 -4.30 15.77
N PHE A 231 11.14 -4.31 14.79
CA PHE A 231 10.86 -3.88 13.41
C PHE A 231 9.74 -4.71 12.74
N VAL A 232 9.82 -6.04 12.88
CA VAL A 232 8.83 -6.97 12.32
C VAL A 232 7.47 -6.80 12.99
N LEU A 233 7.43 -6.64 14.30
CA LEU A 233 6.20 -6.43 15.07
C LEU A 233 5.52 -5.09 14.73
N GLN A 234 6.28 -4.02 14.50
CA GLN A 234 5.73 -2.76 13.99
C GLN A 234 5.12 -2.93 12.59
N THR A 235 5.80 -3.67 11.71
CA THR A 235 5.29 -4.00 10.36
C THR A 235 3.98 -4.78 10.45
N ILE A 236 3.94 -5.82 11.30
CA ILE A 236 2.74 -6.65 11.55
C ILE A 236 1.58 -5.80 12.05
N ASN A 237 1.81 -4.87 12.98
CA ASN A 237 0.75 -3.98 13.48
C ASN A 237 0.11 -3.18 12.32
N GLY A 238 0.93 -2.66 11.40
CA GLY A 238 0.43 -1.95 10.22
C GLY A 238 -0.38 -2.84 9.26
N LEU A 239 0.07 -4.07 9.02
CA LEU A 239 -0.67 -5.03 8.18
C LEU A 239 -2.01 -5.44 8.80
N LEU A 240 -2.04 -5.70 10.11
CA LEU A 240 -3.24 -6.12 10.81
C LEU A 240 -4.25 -4.98 11.02
N ASP A 241 -3.77 -3.74 11.14
CA ASP A 241 -4.62 -2.54 11.16
C ASP A 241 -5.34 -2.34 9.81
N ALA A 242 -4.62 -2.51 8.69
CA ALA A 242 -5.24 -2.55 7.37
C ALA A 242 -6.24 -3.72 7.27
N ALA A 243 -5.82 -4.93 7.64
CA ALA A 243 -6.69 -6.11 7.60
C ALA A 243 -7.98 -5.95 8.41
N ASN A 244 -7.91 -5.31 9.58
CA ASN A 244 -9.07 -5.02 10.41
C ASN A 244 -10.04 -4.04 9.73
N SER A 245 -9.50 -3.03 9.05
CA SER A 245 -10.29 -2.05 8.29
C SER A 245 -11.00 -2.72 7.11
N GLU A 246 -10.26 -3.50 6.31
CA GLU A 246 -10.81 -4.27 5.20
C GLU A 246 -11.90 -5.26 5.63
N TYR A 247 -11.68 -5.98 6.73
CA TYR A 247 -12.70 -6.88 7.26
C TYR A 247 -13.94 -6.14 7.74
N GLY A 248 -13.77 -4.96 8.35
CA GLY A 248 -14.87 -4.10 8.72
C GLY A 248 -15.73 -3.70 7.50
N ALA A 249 -15.08 -3.28 6.42
CA ALA A 249 -15.73 -2.93 5.15
C ALA A 249 -16.38 -4.15 4.47
N ALA A 250 -15.79 -5.34 4.65
CA ALA A 250 -16.30 -6.59 4.07
C ALA A 250 -17.65 -7.04 4.63
N ILE A 251 -17.96 -6.72 5.89
CA ILE A 251 -19.09 -7.32 6.61
C ILE A 251 -20.28 -6.36 6.75
N ALA A 252 -21.44 -6.77 6.25
CA ALA A 252 -22.73 -6.13 6.54
C ALA A 252 -23.75 -7.18 7.01
N ASP A 253 -24.51 -6.85 8.05
CA ASP A 253 -25.56 -7.73 8.63
C ASP A 253 -25.07 -9.16 8.95
N GLY A 254 -23.81 -9.29 9.40
CA GLY A 254 -23.18 -10.58 9.73
C GLY A 254 -22.84 -11.45 8.51
N LYS A 255 -22.91 -10.90 7.29
CA LYS A 255 -22.56 -11.56 6.03
C LYS A 255 -21.37 -10.87 5.39
N VAL A 256 -20.63 -11.61 4.57
CA VAL A 256 -19.62 -11.01 3.69
C VAL A 256 -20.34 -10.34 2.53
N ALA A 257 -20.44 -9.01 2.57
CA ALA A 257 -21.12 -8.18 1.59
C ALA A 257 -20.18 -7.65 0.51
N ALA A 258 -18.91 -7.40 0.87
CA ALA A 258 -17.84 -7.08 -0.07
C ALA A 258 -16.76 -8.19 -0.04
N PRO A 259 -16.86 -9.19 -0.94
CA PRO A 259 -15.88 -10.28 -1.02
C PRO A 259 -14.44 -9.83 -1.28
N ILE A 260 -14.27 -8.72 -1.99
CA ILE A 260 -12.96 -8.15 -2.32
C ILE A 260 -12.21 -7.67 -1.07
N GLU A 261 -12.87 -6.92 -0.17
CA GLU A 261 -12.24 -6.47 1.08
C GLU A 261 -11.97 -7.64 2.04
N TYR A 262 -12.86 -8.65 2.03
CA TYR A 262 -12.60 -9.89 2.78
C TYR A 262 -11.32 -10.58 2.29
N GLN A 263 -11.10 -10.57 0.98
CA GLN A 263 -9.94 -11.15 0.32
C GLN A 263 -8.67 -10.34 0.62
N ASP A 264 -8.71 -9.01 0.57
CA ASP A 264 -7.58 -8.16 0.95
C ASP A 264 -7.16 -8.38 2.40
N SER A 265 -8.14 -8.35 3.30
CA SER A 265 -7.94 -8.65 4.71
C SER A 265 -7.25 -10.00 4.95
N ARG A 266 -7.69 -11.05 4.25
CA ARG A 266 -7.07 -12.39 4.31
C ARG A 266 -5.59 -12.33 3.95
N GLY A 267 -5.26 -11.68 2.84
CA GLY A 267 -3.88 -11.59 2.35
C GLY A 267 -2.95 -10.95 3.35
N PHE A 268 -3.39 -9.85 3.95
CA PHE A 268 -2.62 -9.12 4.96
C PHE A 268 -2.41 -9.95 6.23
N VAL A 269 -3.42 -10.68 6.69
CA VAL A 269 -3.30 -11.58 7.85
C VAL A 269 -2.35 -12.75 7.56
N LEU A 270 -2.42 -13.35 6.37
CA LEU A 270 -1.53 -14.45 5.99
C LEU A 270 -0.07 -14.00 5.95
N TYR A 271 0.21 -12.83 5.38
CA TYR A 271 1.58 -12.32 5.35
C TYR A 271 2.07 -11.88 6.74
N ALA A 272 1.21 -11.27 7.56
CA ALA A 272 1.53 -10.96 8.95
C ALA A 272 1.89 -12.22 9.78
N ASP A 273 1.17 -13.33 9.57
CA ASP A 273 1.48 -14.62 10.19
C ASP A 273 2.84 -15.18 9.75
N GLU A 274 3.16 -15.10 8.45
CA GLU A 274 4.48 -15.50 7.93
C GLU A 274 5.61 -14.69 8.56
N LEU A 275 5.44 -13.36 8.65
CA LEU A 275 6.40 -12.48 9.32
C LEU A 275 6.57 -12.84 10.79
N TYR A 276 5.47 -13.08 11.53
CA TYR A 276 5.54 -13.43 12.94
C TYR A 276 6.27 -14.75 13.16
N LYS A 277 6.01 -15.77 12.34
CA LYS A 277 6.72 -17.05 12.39
C LYS A 277 8.23 -16.87 12.26
N GLY A 278 8.69 -15.92 11.45
CA GLY A 278 10.10 -15.59 11.26
C GLY A 278 10.82 -15.07 12.52
N VAL A 279 10.10 -14.41 13.44
CA VAL A 279 10.67 -13.83 14.67
C VAL A 279 10.15 -14.46 15.96
N SER A 280 9.21 -15.42 15.86
CA SER A 280 8.46 -15.97 17.00
C SER A 280 9.36 -16.54 18.10
N SER A 281 10.46 -17.22 17.74
CA SER A 281 11.42 -17.78 18.70
C SER A 281 12.16 -16.70 19.50
N GLN A 282 12.52 -15.58 18.87
CA GLN A 282 13.16 -14.44 19.52
C GLN A 282 12.16 -13.72 20.43
N VAL A 283 10.92 -13.54 19.97
CA VAL A 283 9.84 -12.96 20.80
C VAL A 283 9.58 -13.84 22.02
N ALA A 284 9.54 -15.17 21.86
CA ALA A 284 9.38 -16.11 22.97
C ALA A 284 10.51 -16.02 24.00
N GLN A 285 11.75 -15.78 23.56
CA GLN A 285 12.89 -15.57 24.46
C GLN A 285 12.84 -14.22 25.18
N GLN A 286 12.41 -13.16 24.49
CA GLN A 286 12.36 -11.80 25.04
C GLN A 286 11.17 -11.58 25.97
N ASN A 287 9.99 -12.11 25.62
CA ASN A 287 8.75 -11.91 26.36
C ASN A 287 7.80 -13.11 26.12
N PRO A 288 7.91 -14.19 26.93
CA PRO A 288 7.10 -15.39 26.77
C PRO A 288 5.58 -15.15 26.85
N GLU A 289 5.14 -14.25 27.73
CA GLU A 289 3.72 -13.92 27.88
C GLU A 289 3.17 -13.21 26.63
N ALA A 290 3.89 -12.22 26.11
CA ALA A 290 3.51 -11.54 24.87
C ALA A 290 3.52 -12.51 23.69
N HIS A 291 4.55 -13.35 23.57
CA HIS A 291 4.63 -14.39 22.55
C HIS A 291 3.38 -15.27 22.53
N LYS A 292 2.99 -15.82 23.69
CA LYS A 292 1.82 -16.68 23.82
C LYS A 292 0.53 -15.97 23.42
N ALA A 293 0.37 -14.70 23.82
CA ALA A 293 -0.80 -13.92 23.48
C ALA A 293 -0.90 -13.61 21.98
N ILE A 294 0.23 -13.25 21.35
CA ILE A 294 0.29 -12.99 19.90
C ILE A 294 0.04 -14.27 19.12
N GLU A 295 0.71 -15.38 19.46
CA GLU A 295 0.56 -16.66 18.78
C GLU A 295 -0.89 -17.17 18.85
N THR A 296 -1.50 -17.12 20.03
CA THR A 296 -2.90 -17.53 20.22
C THR A 296 -3.86 -16.66 19.40
N SER A 297 -3.65 -15.35 19.40
CA SER A 297 -4.52 -14.41 18.68
C SER A 297 -4.36 -14.52 17.17
N MET A 298 -3.13 -14.70 16.67
CA MET A 298 -2.87 -14.96 15.26
C MET A 298 -3.51 -16.28 14.79
N ALA A 299 -3.38 -17.35 15.58
CA ALA A 299 -4.02 -18.63 15.28
C ALA A 299 -5.56 -18.52 15.22
N GLU A 300 -6.17 -17.66 16.04
CA GLU A 300 -7.60 -17.36 15.98
C GLU A 300 -7.98 -16.45 14.82
N LEU A 301 -7.14 -15.48 14.45
CA LEU A 301 -7.35 -14.61 13.29
C LEU A 301 -7.38 -15.41 12.00
N ILE A 302 -6.40 -16.29 11.77
CA ILE A 302 -6.33 -17.09 10.53
C ILE A 302 -7.62 -17.89 10.30
N LYS A 303 -8.28 -18.37 11.37
CA LYS A 303 -9.55 -19.11 11.28
C LYS A 303 -10.73 -18.26 10.80
N VAL A 304 -10.65 -16.93 10.90
CA VAL A 304 -11.70 -16.02 10.42
C VAL A 304 -11.79 -16.06 8.89
N TRP A 305 -10.65 -16.31 8.23
CA TRP A 305 -10.56 -16.50 6.79
C TRP A 305 -10.24 -17.96 6.44
N PRO A 306 -11.22 -18.87 6.34
CA PRO A 306 -10.95 -20.27 5.98
C PRO A 306 -10.47 -20.45 4.52
N SER A 307 -10.90 -19.60 3.59
CA SER A 307 -10.51 -19.63 2.17
C SER A 307 -10.59 -18.23 1.54
N ALA A 308 -9.96 -18.02 0.37
CA ALA A 308 -10.12 -16.78 -0.40
C ALA A 308 -11.55 -16.58 -0.90
N ILE A 309 -12.28 -17.66 -1.18
CA ILE A 309 -13.74 -17.57 -1.41
C ILE A 309 -14.42 -17.45 -0.05
N PRO A 310 -15.14 -16.36 0.23
CA PRO A 310 -15.76 -16.17 1.53
C PRO A 310 -16.92 -17.13 1.77
N PRO A 311 -17.14 -17.56 3.02
CA PRO A 311 -18.40 -18.17 3.42
C PRO A 311 -19.55 -17.14 3.35
N SER A 312 -20.78 -17.62 3.21
CA SER A 312 -21.97 -16.76 3.14
C SER A 312 -22.25 -16.00 4.45
N LYS A 313 -21.79 -16.54 5.58
CA LYS A 313 -21.83 -15.89 6.90
C LYS A 313 -20.41 -15.65 7.39
N ALA A 314 -20.18 -14.50 7.98
CA ALA A 314 -18.91 -14.17 8.62
C ALA A 314 -18.61 -15.18 9.75
N VAL A 315 -17.36 -15.63 9.85
CA VAL A 315 -16.93 -16.58 10.91
C VAL A 315 -16.88 -15.88 12.28
N LYS A 316 -16.39 -14.64 12.30
CA LYS A 316 -16.37 -13.76 13.47
C LYS A 316 -16.95 -12.39 13.10
N THR A 317 -17.43 -11.64 14.08
CA THR A 317 -17.87 -10.25 13.84
C THR A 317 -16.67 -9.31 13.67
N PRO A 318 -16.83 -8.13 13.04
CA PRO A 318 -15.77 -7.12 13.00
C PRO A 318 -15.22 -6.78 14.39
N ASN A 319 -16.08 -6.66 15.40
CA ASN A 319 -15.67 -6.41 16.78
C ASN A 319 -14.78 -7.51 17.36
N ASP A 320 -15.01 -8.78 17.00
CA ASP A 320 -14.17 -9.88 17.46
C ASP A 320 -12.81 -9.87 16.77
N VAL A 321 -12.76 -9.52 15.47
CA VAL A 321 -11.49 -9.31 14.74
C VAL A 321 -10.71 -8.16 15.34
N THR A 322 -11.36 -7.01 15.60
CA THR A 322 -10.71 -5.86 16.24
C THR A 322 -10.12 -6.24 17.60
N LYS A 323 -10.82 -7.02 18.44
CA LYS A 323 -10.26 -7.48 19.73
C LYS A 323 -8.99 -8.32 19.55
N LEU A 324 -8.96 -9.20 18.55
CA LEU A 324 -7.78 -10.04 18.28
C LEU A 324 -6.61 -9.18 17.79
N VAL A 325 -6.85 -8.26 16.85
CA VAL A 325 -5.83 -7.33 16.33
C VAL A 325 -5.29 -6.44 17.45
N THR A 326 -6.16 -5.83 18.26
CA THR A 326 -5.74 -5.02 19.42
C THR A 326 -4.97 -5.85 20.45
N THR A 327 -5.33 -7.12 20.66
CA THR A 327 -4.57 -8.00 21.57
C THR A 327 -3.15 -8.23 21.05
N ILE A 328 -2.98 -8.43 19.74
CA ILE A 328 -1.66 -8.57 19.11
C ILE A 328 -0.89 -7.27 19.24
N GLU A 329 -1.48 -6.14 18.88
CA GLU A 329 -0.86 -4.82 18.93
C GLU A 329 -0.36 -4.48 20.35
N GLN A 330 -1.19 -4.67 21.37
CA GLN A 330 -0.82 -4.40 22.77
C GLN A 330 0.34 -5.27 23.26
N ASN A 331 0.41 -6.53 22.83
CA ASN A 331 1.50 -7.43 23.24
C ASN A 331 2.76 -7.22 22.39
N SER A 332 2.60 -6.87 21.12
CA SER A 332 3.64 -6.39 20.22
C SER A 332 4.34 -5.16 20.82
N GLN A 333 3.57 -4.19 21.31
CA GLN A 333 4.11 -2.98 21.92
C GLN A 333 4.97 -3.27 23.16
N LYS A 334 4.59 -4.23 24.00
CA LYS A 334 5.42 -4.64 25.16
C LYS A 334 6.80 -5.14 24.76
N VAL A 335 6.90 -5.84 23.62
CA VAL A 335 8.18 -6.35 23.09
C VAL A 335 9.00 -5.21 22.49
N ILE A 336 8.35 -4.31 21.75
CA ILE A 336 8.98 -3.12 21.14
C ILE A 336 9.56 -2.20 22.23
N ASP A 337 8.79 -1.91 23.28
CA ASP A 337 9.21 -1.05 24.38
C ASP A 337 10.39 -1.66 25.16
N SER A 338 10.36 -2.97 25.40
CA SER A 338 11.45 -3.70 26.07
C SER A 338 12.74 -3.68 25.26
N THR A 339 12.65 -3.77 23.92
CA THR A 339 13.80 -3.70 23.02
C THR A 339 14.43 -2.32 23.01
N THR A 340 13.59 -1.27 23.07
CA THR A 340 14.04 0.12 23.07
C THR A 340 14.79 0.48 24.37
N GLN A 341 14.33 -0.03 25.51
CA GLN A 341 15.00 0.17 26.81
C GLN A 341 16.35 -0.55 26.90
N ALA A 342 16.55 -1.67 26.20
CA ALA A 342 17.82 -2.40 26.20
C ALA A 342 18.92 -1.76 25.31
N GLN A 343 18.57 -0.74 24.51
CA GLN A 343 19.47 -0.04 23.60
C GLN A 343 19.89 1.35 24.12
N GLN A 344 19.34 1.80 25.25
CA GLN A 344 19.73 3.01 25.97
C GLN A 344 20.67 2.66 27.13
#